data_AF-A0A9W8FMT7-F1
#
_entry.id   AF-A0A9W8FMT7-F1
#
_cell.length_a   1.000
_cell.length_b   1.000
_cell.length_c   1.000
_cell.angle_alpha   90.00
_cell.angle_beta   90.00
_cell.angle_gamma   90.00
#
_symmetry.space_group_name_H-M   'P 1'
#
loop_
_entity.id
_entity.type
_entity.pdbx_description
1 polymer ?
#
loop_
_entity_poly.entity_id
_entity_poly.type
_entity_poly.pdbx_seq_one_letter_code
_entity_poly.pdbx_strand_id
1 'polypeptide(L)'
;MGLFLSLLRGSPSGNSTGISRTSKDTEGSIRFSKQFNEFIFNLGDTRNAQFVEENFPDGNRLLKVGQVLLQSISGYQDSTEEIRTAISDPTPDNEEAAWRKIGPSVQLLVECYQYAQTVERMIPEVLDELCSQVDHEDNAATDRSRGLARLLADLMQNAFAFDSLKASIPAIQNDFSYYRRTLSRISKSQNADIAKFAISHDVSNKMSLFYAYHNPMVKAVVDSVSQYAKESDNERLVLDCLAALASGSYTTVKQSKADSAKSERLCVLVLVTCCVLYDWISASGVGSPQSAINAKAVLDLISQRSLVDSTPADKVLRANCRTIR
;
A
#
# COMPACT_ATOMS: atom_id res chain seq x y z
N MET A 1 -40.74 56.37 -1.28
CA MET A 1 -39.95 57.59 -1.50
C MET A 1 -38.54 57.11 -1.86
N GLY A 2 -38.22 56.71 -3.09
CA GLY A 2 -38.29 57.50 -4.33
C GLY A 2 -37.25 58.63 -4.21
N LEU A 3 -36.28 58.88 -5.08
CA LEU A 3 -35.98 58.58 -6.49
C LEU A 3 -34.43 58.69 -6.59
N PHE A 4 -33.70 58.03 -7.49
CA PHE A 4 -33.66 58.38 -8.91
C PHE A 4 -33.06 57.24 -9.74
N LEU A 5 -33.89 56.77 -10.66
CA LEU A 5 -33.52 56.00 -11.84
C LEU A 5 -33.14 56.96 -12.97
N SER A 6 -32.15 56.55 -13.76
CA SER A 6 -32.23 56.40 -15.23
C SER A 6 -31.16 57.14 -16.05
N LEU A 7 -30.72 56.40 -17.07
CA LEU A 7 -30.07 56.80 -18.32
C LEU A 7 -28.54 56.91 -18.21
N LEU A 8 -27.75 56.04 -18.84
CA LEU A 8 -27.75 55.82 -20.30
C LEU A 8 -27.43 54.38 -20.72
N ARG A 9 -28.11 53.98 -21.80
CA ARG A 9 -28.06 52.72 -22.55
C ARG A 9 -26.73 52.52 -23.30
N GLY A 10 -26.37 51.25 -23.46
CA GLY A 10 -25.49 50.75 -24.53
C GLY A 10 -25.39 49.22 -24.48
N SER A 11 -26.14 48.52 -25.34
CA SER A 11 -26.05 47.06 -25.56
C SER A 11 -24.97 46.73 -26.63
N PRO A 12 -24.81 45.47 -27.11
CA PRO A 12 -23.98 44.41 -26.54
C PRO A 12 -22.92 43.87 -27.54
N SER A 13 -21.80 43.30 -27.07
CA SER A 13 -21.02 42.32 -27.86
C SER A 13 -19.94 41.65 -27.01
N GLY A 14 -19.88 40.32 -27.09
CA GLY A 14 -18.81 39.55 -26.47
C GLY A 14 -19.23 38.14 -26.11
N ASN A 15 -19.38 37.28 -27.12
CA ASN A 15 -19.39 35.83 -26.96
C ASN A 15 -18.20 35.40 -26.09
N SER A 16 -18.45 34.79 -24.93
CA SER A 16 -17.50 33.90 -24.29
C SER A 16 -18.02 32.48 -24.40
N THR A 17 -17.28 31.70 -25.19
CA THR A 17 -17.42 30.27 -25.41
C THR A 17 -17.38 29.53 -24.08
N GLY A 18 -18.50 28.91 -23.71
CA GLY A 18 -18.53 27.86 -22.70
C GLY A 18 -17.72 26.67 -23.20
N ILE A 19 -16.50 26.51 -22.70
CA ILE A 19 -15.70 25.32 -22.93
C ILE A 19 -16.25 24.21 -22.02
N SER A 20 -16.88 23.24 -22.69
CA SER A 20 -17.23 21.91 -22.22
C SER A 20 -16.18 21.31 -21.27
N ARG A 21 -16.50 21.27 -19.98
CA ARG A 21 -15.78 20.45 -18.96
C ARG A 21 -16.48 19.12 -18.65
N THR A 22 -17.64 18.84 -19.25
CA THR A 22 -18.49 17.71 -18.85
C THR A 22 -18.30 16.43 -19.67
N SER A 23 -17.76 16.49 -20.90
CA SER A 23 -17.67 15.29 -21.74
C SER A 23 -16.52 14.35 -21.36
N LYS A 24 -15.30 14.88 -21.16
CA LYS A 24 -14.12 14.06 -20.80
C LYS A 24 -14.21 13.43 -19.41
N ASP A 25 -14.87 14.10 -18.46
CA ASP A 25 -15.10 13.65 -17.06
C ASP A 25 -15.98 12.40 -16.98
N THR A 26 -16.86 12.21 -17.95
CA THR A 26 -17.75 11.04 -17.99
C THR A 26 -17.09 9.87 -18.71
N GLU A 27 -16.24 10.13 -19.70
CA GLU A 27 -15.68 9.12 -20.60
C GLU A 27 -14.68 8.18 -19.88
N GLY A 28 -13.78 8.72 -19.05
CA GLY A 28 -12.80 7.93 -18.26
C GLY A 28 -13.44 7.06 -17.15
N SER A 29 -14.46 7.58 -16.48
CA SER A 29 -15.20 6.84 -15.45
C SER A 29 -16.07 5.72 -16.07
N ILE A 30 -16.73 5.99 -17.21
CA ILE A 30 -17.46 4.96 -17.98
C ILE A 30 -16.49 3.88 -18.47
N ARG A 31 -15.31 4.29 -18.97
CA ARG A 31 -14.25 3.45 -19.54
C ARG A 31 -13.84 2.31 -18.59
N PHE A 32 -13.45 2.59 -17.34
CA PHE A 32 -13.10 1.54 -16.39
C PHE A 32 -14.31 0.83 -15.74
N SER A 33 -15.46 1.50 -15.67
CA SER A 33 -16.66 0.90 -15.07
C SER A 33 -17.10 -0.37 -15.80
N LYS A 34 -16.98 -0.41 -17.14
CA LYS A 34 -17.29 -1.61 -17.94
C LYS A 34 -16.27 -2.73 -17.69
N GLN A 35 -14.99 -2.37 -17.54
CA GLN A 35 -13.90 -3.32 -17.29
C GLN A 35 -14.02 -4.04 -15.94
N PHE A 36 -14.50 -3.35 -14.90
CA PHE A 36 -14.45 -3.88 -13.52
C PHE A 36 -15.82 -4.23 -12.90
N ASN A 37 -16.93 -3.63 -13.35
CA ASN A 37 -18.24 -3.88 -12.74
C ASN A 37 -18.81 -5.29 -13.01
N GLU A 38 -18.36 -5.98 -14.07
CA GLU A 38 -18.93 -7.28 -14.45
C GLU A 38 -18.06 -8.49 -14.05
N PHE A 39 -16.78 -8.32 -13.70
CA PHE A 39 -15.83 -9.45 -13.71
C PHE A 39 -15.04 -9.72 -12.43
N ILE A 40 -15.16 -8.90 -11.38
CA ILE A 40 -14.41 -9.06 -10.10
C ILE A 40 -14.94 -10.22 -9.23
N PHE A 41 -16.06 -10.84 -9.58
CA PHE A 41 -16.71 -11.87 -8.77
C PHE A 41 -15.88 -13.16 -8.56
N ASN A 42 -14.89 -13.45 -9.43
CA ASN A 42 -14.07 -14.65 -9.39
C ASN A 42 -12.57 -14.37 -9.15
N LEU A 43 -12.20 -13.31 -8.42
CA LEU A 43 -10.80 -13.00 -8.10
C LEU A 43 -10.01 -14.18 -7.49
N GLY A 44 -10.70 -15.09 -6.79
CA GLY A 44 -10.13 -16.29 -6.16
C GLY A 44 -9.74 -17.42 -7.11
N ASP A 45 -10.15 -17.35 -8.38
CA ASP A 45 -9.85 -18.34 -9.43
C ASP A 45 -8.33 -18.54 -9.56
N THR A 46 -7.91 -19.79 -9.76
CA THR A 46 -6.51 -20.18 -9.93
C THR A 46 -5.89 -19.56 -11.17
N ARG A 47 -6.67 -19.32 -12.23
CA ARG A 47 -6.19 -18.67 -13.46
C ARG A 47 -5.62 -17.28 -13.22
N ASN A 48 -6.17 -16.53 -12.27
CA ASN A 48 -5.64 -15.21 -11.91
C ASN A 48 -4.24 -15.32 -11.28
N ALA A 49 -3.99 -16.37 -10.51
CA ALA A 49 -2.65 -16.62 -9.94
C ALA A 49 -1.66 -17.10 -11.01
N GLN A 50 -2.11 -17.98 -11.90
CA GLN A 50 -1.31 -18.47 -13.04
C GLN A 50 -0.92 -17.31 -13.95
N PHE A 51 -1.85 -16.41 -14.26
CA PHE A 51 -1.56 -15.19 -15.02
C PHE A 51 -0.40 -14.39 -14.39
N VAL A 52 -0.44 -14.16 -13.08
CA VAL A 52 0.62 -13.43 -12.36
C VAL A 52 1.94 -14.20 -12.38
N GLU A 53 1.92 -15.52 -12.23
CA GLU A 53 3.13 -16.33 -12.29
C GLU A 53 3.79 -16.31 -13.68
N GLU A 54 2.99 -16.31 -14.74
CA GLU A 54 3.46 -16.32 -16.13
C GLU A 54 3.90 -14.93 -16.62
N ASN A 55 3.14 -13.89 -16.28
CA ASN A 55 3.30 -12.55 -16.86
C ASN A 55 4.00 -11.56 -15.91
N PHE A 56 3.97 -11.82 -14.60
CA PHE A 56 4.62 -11.00 -13.56
C PHE A 56 5.45 -11.89 -12.62
N PRO A 57 6.46 -12.63 -13.13
CA PRO A 57 7.20 -13.62 -12.35
C PRO A 57 7.92 -13.00 -11.14
N ASP A 58 8.42 -11.77 -11.27
CA ASP A 58 9.02 -11.04 -10.16
C ASP A 58 7.98 -10.57 -9.13
N GLY A 59 6.78 -10.20 -9.58
CA GLY A 59 5.64 -9.94 -8.69
C GLY A 59 5.25 -11.19 -7.90
N ASN A 60 5.11 -12.34 -8.56
CA ASN A 60 4.85 -13.63 -7.90
C ASN A 60 5.95 -14.02 -6.91
N ARG A 61 7.22 -13.79 -7.26
CA ARG A 61 8.36 -14.00 -6.35
C ARG A 61 8.25 -13.11 -5.12
N LEU A 62 7.92 -11.83 -5.29
CA LEU A 62 7.73 -10.91 -4.18
C LEU A 62 6.61 -11.36 -3.24
N LEU A 63 5.49 -11.85 -3.76
CA LEU A 63 4.42 -12.39 -2.91
C LEU A 63 4.93 -13.52 -2.01
N LYS A 64 5.72 -14.46 -2.57
CA LYS A 64 6.31 -15.59 -1.84
C LYS A 64 7.35 -15.12 -0.81
N VAL A 65 8.23 -14.20 -1.18
CA VAL A 65 9.24 -13.62 -0.26
C VAL A 65 8.56 -12.89 0.90
N GLY A 66 7.52 -12.09 0.61
CA GLY A 66 6.76 -11.39 1.63
C GLY A 66 6.15 -12.34 2.66
N GLN A 67 5.57 -13.46 2.23
CA GLN A 67 5.03 -14.48 3.15
C GLN A 67 6.11 -15.10 4.06
N VAL A 68 7.28 -15.40 3.52
CA VAL A 68 8.42 -15.93 4.30
C VAL A 68 8.87 -14.89 5.34
N LEU A 69 9.01 -13.63 4.94
CA LEU A 69 9.41 -12.55 5.86
C LEU A 69 8.36 -12.29 6.95
N LEU A 70 7.07 -12.37 6.63
CA LEU A 70 6.00 -12.27 7.61
C LEU A 70 6.10 -13.37 8.67
N GLN A 71 6.37 -14.61 8.26
CA GLN A 71 6.60 -15.72 9.19
C GLN A 71 7.83 -15.44 10.07
N SER A 72 8.95 -15.02 9.48
CA SER A 72 10.17 -14.68 10.22
C SER A 72 9.95 -13.56 11.25
N ILE A 73 9.25 -12.49 10.86
CA ILE A 73 8.93 -11.36 11.75
C ILE A 73 7.93 -11.76 12.84
N SER A 74 6.97 -12.64 12.55
CA SER A 74 6.04 -13.13 13.59
C SER A 74 6.76 -13.87 14.72
N GLY A 75 7.92 -14.49 14.42
CA GLY A 75 8.80 -15.17 15.38
C GLY A 75 9.93 -14.29 15.94
N TYR A 76 9.86 -12.97 15.77
CA TYR A 76 10.94 -12.04 16.17
C TYR A 76 11.32 -12.24 17.64
N GLN A 77 12.58 -12.56 17.87
CA GLN A 77 13.14 -12.72 19.21
C GLN A 77 13.68 -11.38 19.68
N ASP A 78 13.11 -10.84 20.76
CA ASP A 78 13.65 -9.61 21.35
C ASP A 78 15.00 -9.85 22.03
N SER A 79 15.81 -8.78 22.10
CA SER A 79 17.14 -8.78 22.71
C SER A 79 17.17 -7.92 23.99
N THR A 80 16.02 -7.75 24.64
CA THR A 80 15.82 -6.72 25.68
C THR A 80 16.76 -6.91 26.85
N GLU A 81 16.92 -8.15 27.34
CA GLU A 81 17.75 -8.44 28.52
C GLU A 81 19.24 -8.33 28.23
N GLU A 82 19.70 -8.80 27.08
CA GLU A 82 21.11 -8.69 26.68
C GLU A 82 21.48 -7.21 26.47
N ILE A 83 20.60 -6.43 25.83
CA ILE A 83 20.78 -4.98 25.67
C ILE A 83 20.80 -4.29 27.04
N ARG A 84 19.86 -4.62 27.94
CA ARG A 84 19.78 -4.01 29.27
C ARG A 84 21.04 -4.30 30.09
N THR A 85 21.55 -5.52 30.01
CA THR A 85 22.79 -5.94 30.67
C THR A 85 23.99 -5.17 30.10
N ALA A 86 24.14 -5.13 28.79
CA ALA A 86 25.23 -4.40 28.14
C ALA A 86 25.20 -2.87 28.37
N ILE A 87 24.01 -2.28 28.58
CA ILE A 87 23.88 -0.87 28.94
C ILE A 87 24.23 -0.64 30.43
N SER A 88 23.80 -1.54 31.31
CA SER A 88 23.97 -1.38 32.77
C SER A 88 25.40 -1.71 33.24
N ASP A 89 26.05 -2.66 32.56
CA ASP A 89 27.42 -3.09 32.82
C ASP A 89 28.19 -3.28 31.50
N PRO A 90 28.78 -2.20 30.94
CA PRO A 90 29.36 -2.19 29.59
C PRO A 90 30.75 -2.83 29.55
N THR A 91 30.82 -4.14 29.79
CA THR A 91 32.02 -4.95 29.57
C THR A 91 32.08 -5.46 28.12
N PRO A 92 33.28 -5.75 27.57
CA PRO A 92 33.39 -6.33 26.22
C PRO A 92 32.56 -7.60 26.05
N ASP A 93 32.51 -8.48 27.06
CA ASP A 93 31.75 -9.72 27.01
C ASP A 93 30.23 -9.47 26.96
N ASN A 94 29.74 -8.51 27.76
CA ASN A 94 28.32 -8.13 27.76
C ASN A 94 27.91 -7.47 26.43
N GLU A 95 28.75 -6.59 25.88
CA GLU A 95 28.51 -5.98 24.57
C GLU A 95 28.50 -7.03 23.45
N GLU A 96 29.47 -7.95 23.43
CA GLU A 96 29.51 -9.03 22.44
C GLU A 96 28.30 -9.97 22.56
N ALA A 97 27.85 -10.28 23.77
CA ALA A 97 26.65 -11.07 24.00
C ALA A 97 25.41 -10.38 23.40
N ALA A 98 25.24 -9.08 23.65
CA ALA A 98 24.18 -8.29 23.04
C ALA A 98 24.28 -8.25 21.52
N TRP A 99 25.48 -8.04 20.95
CA TRP A 99 25.69 -8.01 19.50
C TRP A 99 25.41 -9.35 18.83
N ARG A 100 25.77 -10.46 19.48
CA ARG A 100 25.52 -11.81 19.00
C ARG A 100 24.03 -12.13 18.99
N LYS A 101 23.30 -11.67 20.00
CA LYS A 101 21.85 -11.83 20.11
C LYS A 101 21.10 -10.99 19.07
N ILE A 102 21.46 -9.72 18.94
CA ILE A 102 20.75 -8.76 18.09
C ILE A 102 21.08 -8.89 16.59
N GLY A 103 22.27 -9.39 16.25
CA GLY A 103 22.76 -9.48 14.87
C GLY A 103 21.77 -10.16 13.90
N PRO A 104 21.28 -11.39 14.20
CA PRO A 104 20.27 -12.06 13.39
C PRO A 104 18.98 -11.26 13.25
N SER A 105 18.50 -10.63 14.32
CA SER A 105 17.31 -9.78 14.29
C SER A 105 17.52 -8.56 13.38
N VAL A 106 18.69 -7.93 13.41
CA VAL A 106 19.03 -6.81 12.50
C VAL A 106 19.10 -7.28 11.05
N GLN A 107 19.66 -8.46 10.78
CA GLN A 107 19.72 -9.02 9.43
C GLN A 107 18.30 -9.24 8.87
N LEU A 108 17.37 -9.77 9.67
CA LEU A 108 15.97 -9.86 9.28
C LEU A 108 15.36 -8.47 8.97
N LEU A 109 15.66 -7.46 9.80
CA LEU A 109 15.20 -6.08 9.54
C LEU A 109 15.80 -5.50 8.25
N VAL A 110 17.03 -5.87 7.87
CA VAL A 110 17.63 -5.48 6.59
C VAL A 110 16.84 -6.10 5.44
N GLU A 111 16.54 -7.40 5.53
CA GLU A 111 15.77 -8.13 4.49
C GLU A 111 14.36 -7.55 4.32
N CYS A 112 13.68 -7.21 5.41
CA CYS A 112 12.39 -6.53 5.35
C CYS A 112 12.50 -5.15 4.69
N TYR A 113 13.52 -4.36 5.02
CA TYR A 113 13.72 -3.06 4.37
C TYR A 113 13.98 -3.21 2.86
N GLN A 114 14.83 -4.16 2.45
CA GLN A 114 15.10 -4.44 1.04
C GLN A 114 13.88 -4.97 0.29
N TYR A 115 13.05 -5.77 0.95
CA TYR A 115 11.76 -6.20 0.42
C TYR A 115 10.86 -5.00 0.13
N ALA A 116 10.75 -4.05 1.08
CA ALA A 116 9.97 -2.82 0.88
C ALA A 116 10.43 -2.05 -0.36
N GLN A 117 11.74 -1.87 -0.54
CA GLN A 117 12.31 -1.20 -1.72
C GLN A 117 12.02 -1.94 -3.04
N THR A 118 11.91 -3.27 -2.99
CA THR A 118 11.61 -4.06 -4.20
C THR A 118 10.12 -4.03 -4.53
N VAL A 119 9.25 -4.03 -3.51
CA VAL A 119 7.82 -3.74 -3.69
C VAL A 119 7.63 -2.35 -4.28
N GLU A 120 8.29 -1.32 -3.72
CA GLU A 120 8.24 0.07 -4.18
C GLU A 120 8.53 0.19 -5.70
N ARG A 121 9.49 -0.57 -6.22
CA ARG A 121 9.84 -0.61 -7.65
C ARG A 121 8.84 -1.36 -8.53
N MET A 122 8.15 -2.37 -7.99
CA MET A 122 7.15 -3.17 -8.73
C MET A 122 5.84 -2.39 -8.94
N ILE A 123 5.52 -1.47 -8.03
CA ILE A 123 4.24 -0.75 -8.04
C ILE A 123 3.97 0.03 -9.33
N PRO A 124 4.92 0.82 -9.89
CA PRO A 124 4.71 1.51 -11.16
C PRO A 124 4.41 0.57 -12.31
N GLU A 125 5.12 -0.57 -12.41
CA GLU A 125 4.90 -1.57 -13.48
C GLU A 125 3.50 -2.17 -13.41
N VAL A 126 3.04 -2.53 -12.20
CA VAL A 126 1.69 -3.06 -11.99
C VAL A 126 0.63 -2.03 -12.32
N LEU A 127 0.81 -0.78 -11.90
CA LEU A 127 -0.15 0.29 -12.18
C LEU A 127 -0.20 0.67 -13.66
N ASP A 128 0.94 0.73 -14.32
CA ASP A 128 1.03 1.05 -15.75
C ASP A 128 0.23 0.03 -16.56
N GLU A 129 0.44 -1.26 -16.33
CA GLU A 129 -0.29 -2.31 -17.03
C GLU A 129 -1.78 -2.32 -16.64
N LEU A 130 -2.11 -2.14 -15.35
CA LEU A 130 -3.49 -2.12 -14.86
C LEU A 130 -4.30 -0.94 -15.39
N CYS A 131 -3.66 0.20 -15.65
CA CYS A 131 -4.31 1.43 -16.12
C CYS A 131 -4.27 1.59 -17.66
N SER A 132 -3.36 0.92 -18.37
CA SER A 132 -3.12 1.14 -19.81
C SER A 132 -4.16 0.52 -20.75
N GLN A 133 -4.83 -0.56 -20.36
CA GLN A 133 -5.65 -1.36 -21.28
C GLN A 133 -7.13 -1.24 -20.97
N VAL A 134 -7.86 -0.48 -21.80
CA VAL A 134 -9.29 -0.24 -21.57
C VAL A 134 -10.20 -0.42 -22.80
N ASP A 135 -9.64 -0.87 -23.93
CA ASP A 135 -10.38 -0.95 -25.20
C ASP A 135 -10.42 -2.39 -25.78
N HIS A 136 -9.96 -3.40 -25.02
CA HIS A 136 -9.96 -4.81 -25.45
C HIS A 136 -11.08 -5.60 -24.75
N GLU A 137 -12.19 -5.79 -25.45
CA GLU A 137 -13.35 -6.60 -25.02
C GLU A 137 -13.12 -8.09 -25.30
N ASP A 138 -12.05 -8.67 -24.77
CA ASP A 138 -11.86 -10.12 -24.81
C ASP A 138 -11.60 -10.73 -23.42
N ASN A 139 -11.80 -12.04 -23.34
CA ASN A 139 -11.65 -12.79 -22.08
C ASN A 139 -10.22 -12.72 -21.53
N ALA A 140 -9.21 -12.52 -22.41
CA ALA A 140 -7.81 -12.45 -22.02
C ALA A 140 -7.47 -11.12 -21.32
N ALA A 141 -8.01 -10.00 -21.80
CA ALA A 141 -7.92 -8.70 -21.12
C ALA A 141 -8.56 -8.75 -19.73
N THR A 142 -9.66 -9.51 -19.59
CA THR A 142 -10.35 -9.68 -18.31
C THR A 142 -9.53 -10.51 -17.31
N ASP A 143 -8.93 -11.63 -17.74
CA ASP A 143 -8.03 -12.44 -16.89
C ASP A 143 -6.81 -11.63 -16.44
N ARG A 144 -6.24 -10.83 -17.34
CA ARG A 144 -5.12 -9.91 -17.03
C ARG A 144 -5.48 -8.91 -15.94
N SER A 145 -6.58 -8.17 -16.11
CA SER A 145 -7.01 -7.16 -15.13
C SER A 145 -7.29 -7.76 -13.76
N ARG A 146 -7.89 -8.95 -13.70
CA ARG A 146 -8.08 -9.69 -12.44
C ARG A 146 -6.76 -10.10 -11.80
N GLY A 147 -5.83 -10.64 -12.59
CA GLY A 147 -4.50 -11.02 -12.13
C GLY A 147 -3.74 -9.84 -11.53
N LEU A 148 -3.73 -8.70 -12.21
CA LEU A 148 -3.09 -7.47 -11.76
C LEU A 148 -3.75 -6.85 -10.53
N ALA A 149 -5.09 -6.76 -10.51
CA ALA A 149 -5.83 -6.29 -9.34
C ALA A 149 -5.55 -7.17 -8.12
N ARG A 150 -5.46 -8.49 -8.32
CA ARG A 150 -5.06 -9.43 -7.28
C ARG A 150 -3.60 -9.25 -6.86
N LEU A 151 -2.66 -9.09 -7.79
CA LEU A 151 -1.25 -8.85 -7.45
C LEU A 151 -1.08 -7.60 -6.60
N LEU A 152 -1.70 -6.48 -7.00
CA LEU A 152 -1.69 -5.23 -6.23
C LEU A 152 -2.29 -5.43 -4.83
N ALA A 153 -3.42 -6.14 -4.75
CA ALA A 153 -4.08 -6.47 -3.49
C ALA A 153 -3.20 -7.35 -2.58
N ASP A 154 -2.60 -8.41 -3.12
CA ASP A 154 -1.75 -9.34 -2.36
C ASP A 154 -0.43 -8.66 -1.89
N LEU A 155 0.15 -7.76 -2.70
CA LEU A 155 1.28 -6.92 -2.27
C LEU A 155 0.90 -6.02 -1.08
N MET A 156 -0.28 -5.38 -1.16
CA MET A 156 -0.80 -4.57 -0.06
C MET A 156 -1.18 -5.40 1.17
N GLN A 157 -1.70 -6.62 0.99
CA GLN A 157 -1.95 -7.54 2.09
C GLN A 157 -0.67 -7.87 2.86
N ASN A 158 0.44 -8.09 2.16
CA ASN A 158 1.74 -8.29 2.81
C ASN A 158 2.19 -7.02 3.56
N ALA A 159 1.99 -5.84 2.97
CA ALA A 159 2.30 -4.56 3.62
C ALA A 159 1.48 -4.35 4.90
N PHE A 160 0.16 -4.54 4.84
CA PHE A 160 -0.72 -4.43 6.01
C PHE A 160 -0.36 -5.43 7.12
N ALA A 161 -0.03 -6.67 6.75
CA ALA A 161 0.37 -7.70 7.70
C ALA A 161 1.70 -7.35 8.39
N PHE A 162 2.69 -6.89 7.62
CA PHE A 162 3.98 -6.49 8.18
C PHE A 162 3.83 -5.32 9.14
N ASP A 163 3.09 -4.28 8.74
CA ASP A 163 2.93 -3.08 9.55
C ASP A 163 2.14 -3.39 10.84
N SER A 164 1.15 -4.28 10.77
CA SER A 164 0.43 -4.78 11.96
C SER A 164 1.36 -5.55 12.91
N LEU A 165 2.19 -6.46 12.39
CA LEU A 165 3.18 -7.20 13.19
C LEU A 165 4.19 -6.25 13.82
N LYS A 166 4.77 -5.34 13.03
CA LYS A 166 5.72 -4.32 13.54
C LYS A 166 5.10 -3.51 14.66
N ALA A 167 3.87 -3.04 14.51
CA ALA A 167 3.18 -2.27 15.55
C ALA A 167 3.00 -3.06 16.86
N SER A 168 2.88 -4.38 16.76
CA SER A 168 2.76 -5.28 17.93
C SER A 168 4.08 -5.66 18.59
N ILE A 169 5.23 -5.33 17.99
CA ILE A 169 6.58 -5.73 18.48
C ILE A 169 7.43 -4.48 18.73
N PRO A 170 7.31 -3.82 19.90
CA PRO A 170 8.10 -2.64 20.25
C PRO A 170 9.62 -2.87 20.23
N ALA A 171 10.05 -4.11 20.46
CA ALA A 171 11.46 -4.51 20.46
C ALA A 171 12.17 -4.17 19.15
N ILE A 172 11.49 -4.20 17.99
CA ILE A 172 12.09 -3.88 16.69
C ILE A 172 12.79 -2.52 16.69
N GLN A 173 12.13 -1.48 17.22
CA GLN A 173 12.70 -0.13 17.25
C GLN A 173 13.79 -0.01 18.32
N ASN A 174 13.62 -0.66 19.47
CA ASN A 174 14.57 -0.61 20.59
C ASN A 174 15.89 -1.29 20.22
N ASP A 175 15.80 -2.51 19.69
CA ASP A 175 16.92 -3.31 19.22
C ASP A 175 17.68 -2.53 18.15
N PHE A 176 16.99 -2.12 17.06
CA PHE A 176 17.64 -1.39 15.98
C PHE A 176 18.29 -0.07 16.44
N SER A 177 17.69 0.61 17.42
CA SER A 177 18.27 1.81 18.04
C SER A 177 19.53 1.53 18.85
N TYR A 178 19.58 0.41 19.59
CA TYR A 178 20.81 -0.03 20.27
C TYR A 178 21.90 -0.40 19.25
N TYR A 179 21.57 -1.26 18.28
CA TYR A 179 22.48 -1.66 17.20
C TYR A 179 23.13 -0.45 16.53
N ARG A 180 22.35 0.57 16.15
CA ARG A 180 22.89 1.76 15.50
C ARG A 180 23.88 2.53 16.39
N ARG A 181 23.64 2.60 17.70
CA ARG A 181 24.56 3.25 18.66
C ARG A 181 25.88 2.50 18.81
N THR A 182 25.88 1.19 18.60
CA THR A 182 27.06 0.34 18.74
C THR A 182 27.69 -0.07 17.40
N LEU A 183 27.09 0.31 16.27
CA LEU A 183 27.50 -0.08 14.92
C LEU A 183 28.99 0.15 14.66
N SER A 184 29.54 1.30 15.04
CA SER A 184 30.97 1.59 14.84
C SER A 184 31.89 0.61 15.58
N ARG A 185 31.45 0.08 16.73
CA ARG A 185 32.18 -0.96 17.49
C ARG A 185 32.00 -2.33 16.85
N ILE A 186 30.76 -2.68 16.45
CA ILE A 186 30.46 -3.91 15.72
C ILE A 186 31.33 -4.03 14.46
N SER A 187 31.41 -2.96 13.64
CA SER A 187 32.21 -2.94 12.41
C SER A 187 33.72 -3.09 12.64
N LYS A 188 34.21 -2.80 13.86
CA LYS A 188 35.62 -2.94 14.25
C LYS A 188 35.89 -4.20 15.06
N SER A 189 34.87 -5.02 15.32
CA SER A 189 35.02 -6.25 16.09
C SER A 189 35.96 -7.21 15.37
N GLN A 190 36.87 -7.83 16.13
CA GLN A 190 37.72 -8.91 15.61
C GLN A 190 36.97 -10.24 15.53
N ASN A 191 35.79 -10.33 16.14
CA ASN A 191 34.93 -11.50 16.09
C ASN A 191 34.14 -11.51 14.76
N ALA A 192 34.52 -12.41 13.85
CA ALA A 192 33.88 -12.54 12.54
C ALA A 192 32.37 -12.82 12.62
N ASP A 193 31.92 -13.52 13.68
CA ASP A 193 30.50 -13.81 13.89
C ASP A 193 29.67 -12.58 14.26
N ILE A 194 30.31 -11.50 14.71
CA ILE A 194 29.67 -10.22 15.01
C ILE A 194 29.85 -9.26 13.84
N ALA A 195 31.08 -9.17 13.31
CA ALA A 195 31.41 -8.26 12.21
C ALA A 195 30.57 -8.50 10.95
N LYS A 196 30.12 -9.76 10.71
CA LYS A 196 29.24 -10.11 9.58
C LYS A 196 27.88 -9.39 9.58
N PHE A 197 27.42 -8.93 10.74
CA PHE A 197 26.16 -8.19 10.86
C PHE A 197 26.32 -6.69 10.63
N ALA A 198 27.55 -6.19 10.48
CA ALA A 198 27.79 -4.77 10.24
C ALA A 198 27.21 -4.33 8.88
N ILE A 199 26.36 -3.31 8.92
CA ILE A 199 25.86 -2.63 7.71
C ILE A 199 26.47 -1.24 7.58
N SER A 200 26.38 -0.63 6.40
CA SER A 200 26.87 0.74 6.21
C SER A 200 26.04 1.73 7.03
N HIS A 201 26.68 2.81 7.48
CA HIS A 201 25.98 3.89 8.20
C HIS A 201 24.85 4.52 7.36
N ASP A 202 25.02 4.62 6.03
CA ASP A 202 23.99 5.11 5.12
C ASP A 202 22.73 4.22 5.13
N VAL A 203 22.91 2.90 4.99
CA VAL A 203 21.80 1.94 5.04
C VAL A 203 21.13 1.97 6.42
N SER A 204 21.91 2.02 7.50
CA SER A 204 21.38 2.12 8.86
C SER A 204 20.52 3.37 9.06
N ASN A 205 20.93 4.52 8.52
CA ASN A 205 20.17 5.77 8.61
C ASN A 205 18.84 5.68 7.85
N LYS A 206 18.86 5.13 6.62
CA LYS A 206 17.64 4.93 5.82
C LYS A 206 16.67 3.95 6.50
N MET A 207 17.18 2.85 7.03
CA MET A 207 16.39 1.90 7.83
C MET A 207 15.81 2.56 9.08
N SER A 208 16.55 3.45 9.75
CA SER A 208 16.04 4.15 10.93
C SER A 208 14.84 5.02 10.59
N LEU A 209 14.84 5.69 9.43
CA LEU A 209 13.69 6.45 8.95
C LEU A 209 12.52 5.52 8.61
N PHE A 210 12.79 4.42 7.92
CA PHE A 210 11.78 3.41 7.60
C PHE A 210 11.09 2.91 8.88
N TYR A 211 11.83 2.37 9.84
CA TYR A 211 11.24 1.80 11.06
C TYR A 211 10.62 2.82 12.02
N ALA A 212 10.92 4.12 11.87
CA ALA A 212 10.29 5.18 12.64
C ALA A 212 8.83 5.43 12.25
N TYR A 213 8.43 5.14 11.00
CA TYR A 213 7.04 5.24 10.59
C TYR A 213 6.18 4.17 11.27
N HIS A 214 4.90 4.49 11.51
CA HIS A 214 3.94 3.54 12.07
C HIS A 214 3.73 2.37 11.09
N ASN A 215 3.40 2.70 9.83
CA ASN A 215 3.11 1.78 8.73
C ASN A 215 4.12 1.92 7.59
N PRO A 216 5.38 1.48 7.77
CA PRO A 216 6.44 1.73 6.80
C PRO A 216 6.28 1.01 5.46
N MET A 217 5.70 -0.19 5.42
CA MET A 217 5.48 -0.90 4.15
C MET A 217 4.36 -0.25 3.33
N VAL A 218 3.24 0.07 3.98
CA VAL A 218 2.15 0.78 3.32
C VAL A 218 2.63 2.15 2.83
N LYS A 219 3.43 2.85 3.64
CA LYS A 219 4.03 4.12 3.22
C LYS A 219 4.90 3.97 1.97
N ALA A 220 5.76 2.95 1.90
CA ALA A 220 6.60 2.71 0.71
C ALA A 220 5.74 2.52 -0.55
N VAL A 221 4.66 1.74 -0.47
CA VAL A 221 3.73 1.56 -1.59
C VAL A 221 3.05 2.89 -1.94
N VAL A 222 2.48 3.58 -0.96
CA VAL A 222 1.76 4.85 -1.14
C VAL A 222 2.64 5.93 -1.75
N ASP A 223 3.89 6.06 -1.29
CA ASP A 223 4.85 7.01 -1.83
C ASP A 223 5.15 6.71 -3.31
N SER A 224 5.39 5.43 -3.64
CA SER A 224 5.63 4.98 -5.02
C SER A 224 4.43 5.25 -5.93
N VAL A 225 3.22 4.89 -5.50
CA VAL A 225 1.98 5.17 -6.25
C VAL A 225 1.81 6.68 -6.47
N SER A 226 2.03 7.48 -5.42
CA SER A 226 1.89 8.93 -5.47
C SER A 226 2.92 9.58 -6.40
N GLN A 227 4.14 9.04 -6.42
CA GLN A 227 5.20 9.48 -7.31
C GLN A 227 4.86 9.14 -8.77
N TYR A 228 4.50 7.88 -9.05
CA TYR A 228 4.08 7.44 -10.38
C TYR A 228 2.92 8.28 -10.94
N ALA A 229 1.88 8.51 -10.13
CA ALA A 229 0.73 9.32 -10.52
C ALA A 229 1.12 10.77 -10.92
N LYS A 230 2.11 11.35 -10.23
CA LYS A 230 2.57 12.74 -10.46
C LYS A 230 3.56 12.87 -11.61
N GLU A 231 4.52 11.95 -11.71
CA GLU A 231 5.59 12.01 -12.72
C GLU A 231 5.08 11.71 -14.13
N SER A 232 4.06 10.85 -14.25
CA SER A 232 3.53 10.43 -15.54
C SER A 232 2.33 11.26 -16.04
N ASP A 233 1.92 12.32 -15.32
CA ASP A 233 0.65 13.06 -15.54
C ASP A 233 -0.58 12.12 -15.59
N ASN A 234 -0.45 10.94 -14.95
CA ASN A 234 -1.41 9.84 -14.95
C ASN A 234 -2.37 9.90 -13.77
N GLU A 235 -2.30 10.93 -12.91
CA GLU A 235 -3.07 11.03 -11.67
C GLU A 235 -4.54 10.68 -11.87
N ARG A 236 -5.18 11.31 -12.86
CA ARG A 236 -6.58 11.07 -13.18
C ARG A 236 -6.85 9.64 -13.64
N LEU A 237 -6.00 9.09 -14.51
CA LEU A 237 -6.13 7.73 -15.02
C LEU A 237 -6.07 6.72 -13.87
N VAL A 238 -5.13 6.88 -12.95
CA VAL A 238 -4.98 6.02 -11.77
C VAL A 238 -6.17 6.16 -10.84
N LEU A 239 -6.63 7.39 -10.56
CA LEU A 239 -7.81 7.63 -9.72
C LEU A 239 -9.09 6.99 -10.30
N ASP A 240 -9.30 7.13 -11.62
CA ASP A 240 -10.45 6.54 -12.31
C ASP A 240 -10.38 4.99 -12.28
N CYS A 241 -9.19 4.41 -12.49
CA CYS A 241 -8.96 2.97 -12.39
C CYS A 241 -9.26 2.44 -10.99
N LEU A 242 -8.70 3.08 -9.95
CA LEU A 242 -8.93 2.70 -8.55
C LEU A 242 -10.40 2.84 -8.15
N ALA A 243 -11.08 3.89 -8.61
CA ALA A 243 -12.50 4.09 -8.33
C ALA A 243 -13.38 3.01 -8.96
N ALA A 244 -13.08 2.59 -10.19
CA ALA A 244 -13.82 1.53 -10.86
C ALA A 244 -13.56 0.15 -10.24
N LEU A 245 -12.31 -0.16 -9.87
CA LEU A 245 -11.95 -1.37 -9.11
C LEU A 245 -12.70 -1.42 -7.77
N ALA A 246 -12.73 -0.29 -7.05
CA ALA A 246 -13.48 -0.17 -5.81
C ALA A 246 -14.99 -0.36 -6.03
N SER A 247 -15.57 0.24 -7.08
CA SER A 247 -16.99 0.08 -7.43
C SER A 247 -17.37 -1.38 -7.73
N GLY A 248 -16.58 -2.06 -8.57
CA GLY A 248 -16.81 -3.47 -8.92
C GLY A 248 -16.68 -4.39 -7.71
N SER A 249 -15.68 -4.17 -6.86
CA SER A 249 -15.47 -4.91 -5.62
C SER A 249 -16.60 -4.66 -4.61
N TYR A 250 -16.99 -3.40 -4.41
CA TYR A 250 -18.11 -3.02 -3.53
C TYR A 250 -19.42 -3.69 -3.97
N THR A 251 -19.74 -3.62 -5.26
CA THR A 251 -20.97 -4.20 -5.82
C THR A 251 -20.99 -5.73 -5.66
N THR A 252 -19.88 -6.38 -5.98
CA THR A 252 -19.71 -7.83 -5.83
C THR A 252 -19.96 -8.28 -4.40
N VAL A 253 -19.35 -7.57 -3.45
CA VAL A 253 -19.45 -7.87 -2.01
C VAL A 253 -20.86 -7.59 -1.48
N LYS A 254 -21.42 -6.42 -1.78
CA LYS A 254 -22.74 -6.00 -1.32
C LYS A 254 -23.87 -6.89 -1.83
N GLN A 255 -23.75 -7.38 -3.05
CA GLN A 255 -24.75 -8.23 -3.69
C GLN A 255 -24.48 -9.73 -3.50
N SER A 256 -23.48 -10.10 -2.69
CA SER A 256 -23.07 -11.50 -2.48
C SER A 256 -22.86 -12.27 -3.79
N LYS A 257 -22.26 -11.61 -4.80
CA LYS A 257 -22.03 -12.17 -6.14
C LYS A 257 -20.72 -12.91 -6.27
N ALA A 258 -19.84 -12.85 -5.27
CA ALA A 258 -18.57 -13.56 -5.29
C ALA A 258 -18.80 -15.08 -5.44
N ASP A 259 -18.00 -15.72 -6.28
CA ASP A 259 -18.13 -17.16 -6.57
C ASP A 259 -17.68 -18.07 -5.41
N SER A 260 -16.96 -17.49 -4.45
CA SER A 260 -16.34 -18.21 -3.34
C SER A 260 -16.02 -17.24 -2.20
N ALA A 261 -15.90 -17.77 -0.98
CA ALA A 261 -15.45 -17.01 0.18
C ALA A 261 -14.05 -16.39 -0.03
N LYS A 262 -13.18 -17.07 -0.80
CA LYS A 262 -11.86 -16.56 -1.18
C LYS A 262 -11.98 -15.32 -2.07
N SER A 263 -12.82 -15.37 -3.11
CA SER A 263 -13.08 -14.21 -3.97
C SER A 263 -13.70 -13.07 -3.19
N GLU A 264 -14.63 -13.35 -2.27
CA GLU A 264 -15.22 -12.33 -1.42
C GLU A 264 -14.18 -11.62 -0.54
N ARG A 265 -13.27 -12.37 0.09
CA ARG A 265 -12.14 -11.81 0.86
C ARG A 265 -11.23 -10.96 -0.02
N LEU A 266 -10.90 -11.43 -1.22
CA LEU A 266 -10.07 -10.68 -2.17
C LEU A 266 -10.76 -9.39 -2.64
N CYS A 267 -12.07 -9.39 -2.85
CA CYS A 267 -12.81 -8.18 -3.19
C CYS A 267 -12.74 -7.14 -2.05
N VAL A 268 -12.84 -7.59 -0.79
CA VAL A 268 -12.69 -6.71 0.37
C VAL A 268 -11.28 -6.14 0.44
N LEU A 269 -10.27 -6.96 0.16
CA LEU A 269 -8.87 -6.53 0.11
C LEU A 269 -8.64 -5.50 -1.00
N VAL A 270 -9.12 -5.76 -2.22
CA VAL A 270 -9.06 -4.80 -3.33
C VAL A 270 -9.75 -3.50 -2.94
N LEU A 271 -10.94 -3.57 -2.33
CA LEU A 271 -11.68 -2.39 -1.90
C LEU A 271 -10.89 -1.54 -0.90
N VAL A 272 -10.31 -2.16 0.13
CA VAL A 272 -9.47 -1.47 1.13
C VAL A 272 -8.22 -0.89 0.48
N THR A 273 -7.52 -1.66 -0.36
CA THR A 273 -6.36 -1.21 -1.12
C THR A 273 -6.67 0.01 -1.96
N CYS A 274 -7.74 -0.04 -2.77
CA CYS A 274 -8.15 1.08 -3.61
C CYS A 274 -8.47 2.33 -2.78
N CYS A 275 -9.18 2.19 -1.66
CA CYS A 275 -9.44 3.33 -0.78
C CYS A 275 -8.16 3.94 -0.19
N VAL A 276 -7.22 3.11 0.28
CA VAL A 276 -5.93 3.60 0.80
C VAL A 276 -5.17 4.35 -0.28
N LEU A 277 -4.95 3.74 -1.44
CA LEU A 277 -4.18 4.36 -2.52
C LEU A 277 -4.86 5.64 -3.05
N TYR A 278 -6.17 5.58 -3.30
CA TYR A 278 -6.94 6.73 -3.76
C TYR A 278 -6.83 7.91 -2.79
N ASP A 279 -6.88 7.64 -1.49
CA ASP A 279 -6.82 8.67 -0.47
C ASP A 279 -5.54 9.49 -0.53
N TRP A 280 -4.41 8.83 -0.79
CA TRP A 280 -3.10 9.48 -0.83
C TRP A 280 -2.82 10.21 -2.15
N ILE A 281 -3.35 9.70 -3.27
CA ILE A 281 -3.22 10.32 -4.59
C ILE A 281 -4.13 11.55 -4.70
N SER A 282 -5.45 11.38 -4.49
CA SER A 282 -6.46 12.43 -4.74
C SER A 282 -6.29 13.60 -3.79
N ALA A 283 -6.11 14.83 -4.29
CA ALA A 283 -5.91 16.02 -3.47
C ALA A 283 -6.92 16.20 -2.32
N SER A 284 -8.19 15.82 -2.52
CA SER A 284 -9.24 15.90 -1.50
C SER A 284 -9.32 14.67 -0.59
N GLY A 285 -8.74 13.55 -1.01
CA GLY A 285 -8.78 12.26 -0.32
C GLY A 285 -10.09 11.49 -0.49
N VAL A 286 -10.09 10.25 -0.01
CA VAL A 286 -11.21 9.31 -0.14
C VAL A 286 -12.36 9.61 0.84
N GLY A 287 -12.06 10.24 1.98
CA GLY A 287 -13.05 10.67 2.97
C GLY A 287 -13.83 11.92 2.57
N SER A 288 -13.43 12.58 1.47
CA SER A 288 -14.11 13.76 0.95
C SER A 288 -15.48 13.40 0.31
N PRO A 289 -16.53 14.23 0.49
CA PRO A 289 -17.78 14.09 -0.26
C PRO A 289 -17.61 14.18 -1.79
N GLN A 290 -16.52 14.76 -2.27
CA GLN A 290 -16.19 14.84 -3.70
C GLN A 290 -15.43 13.61 -4.22
N SER A 291 -15.10 12.63 -3.35
CA SER A 291 -14.44 11.40 -3.79
C SER A 291 -15.35 10.59 -4.72
N ALA A 292 -14.74 9.97 -5.74
CA ALA A 292 -15.42 8.98 -6.57
C ALA A 292 -15.74 7.67 -5.80
N ILE A 293 -15.08 7.43 -4.66
CA ILE A 293 -15.32 6.26 -3.82
C ILE A 293 -16.11 6.69 -2.58
N ASN A 294 -17.28 6.08 -2.36
CA ASN A 294 -18.09 6.33 -1.18
C ASN A 294 -17.50 5.62 0.05
N ALA A 295 -16.52 6.24 0.71
CA ALA A 295 -15.82 5.68 1.86
C ALA A 295 -16.75 5.28 3.02
N LYS A 296 -17.82 6.03 3.25
CA LYS A 296 -18.81 5.70 4.31
C LYS A 296 -19.50 4.37 4.01
N ALA A 297 -20.01 4.22 2.78
CA ALA A 297 -20.66 2.98 2.37
C ALA A 297 -19.69 1.79 2.39
N VAL A 298 -18.42 2.01 2.03
CA VAL A 298 -17.36 1.00 2.12
C VAL A 298 -17.13 0.57 3.58
N LEU A 299 -16.94 1.52 4.50
CA LEU A 299 -16.75 1.24 5.93
C LEU A 299 -17.90 0.43 6.51
N ASP A 300 -19.15 0.82 6.20
CA ASP A 300 -20.34 0.10 6.65
C ASP A 300 -20.34 -1.37 6.17
N LEU A 301 -19.97 -1.58 4.89
CA LEU A 301 -19.94 -2.90 4.27
C LEU A 301 -18.84 -3.83 4.83
N ILE A 302 -17.67 -3.28 5.19
CA ILE A 302 -16.50 -4.07 5.61
C ILE A 302 -16.36 -4.18 7.13
N SER A 303 -17.17 -3.47 7.91
CA SER A 303 -17.10 -3.40 9.38
C SER A 303 -17.13 -4.76 10.11
N GLN A 304 -17.76 -5.77 9.52
CA GLN A 304 -17.88 -7.12 10.09
C GLN A 304 -16.88 -8.13 9.48
N ARG A 305 -15.91 -7.65 8.69
CA ARG A 305 -15.00 -8.51 7.92
C ARG A 305 -13.58 -8.36 8.44
N SER A 306 -12.85 -9.47 8.53
CA SER A 306 -11.42 -9.46 8.87
C SER A 306 -10.55 -9.50 7.63
N LEU A 307 -9.38 -8.84 7.69
CA LEU A 307 -8.44 -8.75 6.58
C LEU A 307 -7.06 -9.34 6.93
N VAL A 308 -6.43 -8.87 8.00
CA VAL A 308 -5.07 -9.21 8.44
C VAL A 308 -5.12 -9.97 9.77
N ASP A 309 -4.87 -11.27 9.80
CA ASP A 309 -4.77 -12.08 11.04
C ASP A 309 -5.86 -11.76 12.09
N SER A 310 -7.12 -11.67 11.63
CA SER A 310 -8.32 -11.29 12.41
C SER A 310 -8.56 -9.80 12.63
N THR A 311 -7.61 -8.93 12.29
CA THR A 311 -7.79 -7.46 12.28
C THR A 311 -8.96 -7.08 11.37
N PRO A 312 -9.98 -6.38 11.90
CA PRO A 312 -11.10 -5.87 11.11
C PRO A 312 -10.65 -4.98 9.95
N ALA A 313 -11.28 -5.15 8.79
CA ALA A 313 -10.94 -4.44 7.56
C ALA A 313 -11.13 -2.92 7.69
N ASP A 314 -12.14 -2.48 8.45
CA ASP A 314 -12.37 -1.06 8.73
C ASP A 314 -11.23 -0.45 9.56
N LYS A 315 -10.67 -1.20 10.52
CA LYS A 315 -9.50 -0.74 11.29
C LYS A 315 -8.26 -0.61 10.41
N VAL A 316 -8.01 -1.57 9.52
CA VAL A 316 -6.91 -1.47 8.54
C VAL A 316 -7.08 -0.23 7.67
N LEU A 317 -8.30 0.01 7.17
CA LEU A 317 -8.61 1.17 6.35
C LEU A 317 -8.37 2.49 7.09
N ARG A 318 -8.92 2.63 8.31
CA ARG A 318 -8.74 3.83 9.16
C ARG A 318 -7.29 4.09 9.53
N ALA A 319 -6.50 3.05 9.78
CA ALA A 319 -5.09 3.20 10.15
C ALA A 319 -4.20 3.68 8.99
N ASN A 320 -4.65 3.53 7.74
CA ASN A 320 -3.84 3.77 6.55
C ASN A 320 -4.35 4.91 5.65
N CYS A 321 -5.58 5.39 5.85
CA CYS A 321 -6.09 6.59 5.18
C CYS A 321 -5.75 7.86 5.97
N ARG A 322 -5.34 8.92 5.26
CA ARG A 322 -5.14 10.27 5.78
C ARG A 322 -6.44 11.04 6.05
N THR A 323 -7.52 10.77 5.32
CA THR A 323 -8.78 11.54 5.43
C THR A 323 -9.92 10.82 6.13
N ILE A 324 -9.80 9.52 6.38
CA ILE A 324 -10.78 8.75 7.16
C ILE A 324 -10.39 8.86 8.64
N ARG A 325 -11.26 9.44 9.46
CA ARG A 325 -11.14 9.47 10.92
C ARG A 325 -12.12 8.48 11.53
#